data_AF-A0A7C5WDS4-F1
#
_entry.id   AF-A0A7C5WDS4-F1
#
_cell.length_a   1.000
_cell.length_b   1.000
_cell.length_c   1.000
_cell.angle_alpha   90.00
_cell.angle_beta   90.00
_cell.angle_gamma   90.00
#
_symmetry.space_group_name_H-M   'P 1'
#
loop_
_entity.id
_entity.type
_entity.pdbx_description
1 polymer ?
#
loop_
_entity_poly.entity_id
_entity_poly.type
_entity_poly.pdbx_seq_one_letter_code
_entity_poly.pdbx_strand_id
1 'polypeptide(L)' 'RRSTMKKIQASKFKEQCLAILDNLNSEGIIITKHGRPVAKVIPYKTKCAELIGSMKGKIKVKGDIMKTGVKWNAES' A
#
# COMPACT_ATOMS: atom_id res chain seq x y z
N ARG A 1 15.37 3.46 -11.19
CA ARG A 1 15.29 2.45 -12.27
C ARG A 1 13.88 2.49 -12.83
N ARG A 2 13.72 2.70 -14.14
CA ARG A 2 12.40 2.75 -14.78
C ARG A 2 11.89 1.32 -14.86
N SER A 3 10.94 0.98 -14.02
CA SER A 3 10.31 -0.32 -14.11
C SER A 3 9.34 -0.35 -15.27
N THR A 4 9.60 -1.26 -16.20
CA THR A 4 8.69 -1.55 -17.28
C THR A 4 7.56 -2.42 -16.73
N MET A 5 6.38 -1.81 -16.57
CA MET A 5 5.17 -2.51 -16.15
C MET A 5 4.89 -3.70 -17.09
N LYS A 6 4.75 -4.91 -16.52
CA LYS A 6 4.57 -6.14 -17.32
C LYS A 6 3.22 -6.11 -18.04
N LYS A 7 3.20 -6.57 -19.29
CA LYS A 7 2.00 -6.70 -20.12
C LYS A 7 1.66 -8.17 -20.34
N ILE A 8 0.39 -8.51 -20.29
CA ILE A 8 -0.12 -9.88 -20.40
C ILE A 8 -1.41 -9.87 -21.23
N GLN A 9 -1.66 -10.95 -22.00
CA GLN A 9 -2.93 -11.11 -22.72
C GLN A 9 -4.06 -11.54 -21.79
N ALA A 10 -5.29 -11.13 -22.12
CA ALA A 10 -6.49 -11.46 -21.35
C ALA A 10 -6.75 -12.97 -21.25
N SER A 11 -6.44 -13.74 -22.29
CA SER A 11 -6.50 -15.21 -22.27
C SER A 11 -5.58 -15.79 -21.18
N LYS A 12 -4.32 -15.37 -21.19
CA LYS A 12 -3.33 -15.79 -20.20
C LYS A 12 -3.66 -15.33 -18.78
N PHE A 13 -4.26 -14.16 -18.63
CA PHE A 13 -4.76 -13.69 -17.33
C PHE A 13 -5.90 -14.56 -16.83
N LYS A 14 -6.83 -14.95 -17.69
CA LYS A 14 -7.93 -15.86 -17.35
C LYS A 14 -7.42 -17.24 -16.90
N GLU A 15 -6.42 -17.78 -17.59
CA GLU A 15 -5.82 -19.09 -17.28
C GLU A 15 -5.02 -19.10 -15.96
N GLN A 16 -4.37 -17.98 -15.61
CA GLN A 16 -3.41 -17.92 -14.49
C GLN A 16 -3.82 -16.90 -13.42
N CYS A 17 -5.10 -16.55 -13.35
CA CYS A 17 -5.61 -15.40 -12.58
C CYS A 17 -5.13 -15.40 -11.12
N LEU A 18 -5.38 -16.48 -10.38
CA LEU A 18 -5.03 -16.57 -8.96
C LEU A 18 -3.51 -16.50 -8.73
N ALA A 19 -2.72 -17.29 -9.47
CA ALA A 19 -1.27 -17.27 -9.35
C ALA A 19 -0.66 -15.88 -9.63
N ILE A 20 -1.26 -15.12 -10.55
CA ILE A 20 -0.85 -13.75 -10.86
C ILE A 20 -1.22 -12.78 -9.74
N LEU A 21 -2.39 -12.94 -9.13
CA LEU A 21 -2.81 -12.11 -7.99
C LEU A 21 -1.94 -12.36 -6.76
N ASP A 22 -1.60 -13.62 -6.50
CA ASP A 22 -0.75 -14.03 -5.37
C ASP A 22 0.68 -13.50 -5.50
N ASN A 23 1.21 -13.42 -6.73
CA ASN A 23 2.58 -13.01 -7.02
C ASN A 23 2.66 -11.59 -7.64
N LEU A 24 1.67 -10.75 -7.37
CA LEU A 24 1.60 -9.42 -7.95
C LEU A 24 2.67 -8.49 -7.36
N ASN A 25 3.50 -7.93 -8.22
CA ASN A 25 4.54 -6.97 -7.83
C ASN A 25 3.95 -5.58 -7.52
N SER A 26 4.71 -4.75 -6.80
CA SER A 26 4.34 -3.38 -6.40
C SER A 26 3.91 -2.46 -7.55
N GLU A 27 4.32 -2.77 -8.77
CA GLU A 27 4.05 -1.99 -9.98
C GLU A 27 2.75 -2.37 -10.68
N GLY A 28 2.29 -3.59 -10.44
CA GLY A 28 1.15 -4.19 -11.11
C GLY A 28 1.44 -4.60 -12.55
N ILE A 29 0.37 -5.02 -13.22
CA ILE A 29 0.39 -5.55 -14.59
C ILE A 29 -0.68 -4.89 -15.46
N ILE A 30 -0.42 -4.83 -16.77
CA ILE A 30 -1.40 -4.41 -17.78
C ILE A 30 -1.95 -5.64 -18.49
N ILE A 31 -3.26 -5.78 -18.49
CA ILE A 31 -3.99 -6.79 -19.27
C ILE A 31 -4.31 -6.18 -20.63
N THR A 32 -4.03 -6.94 -21.69
CA THR A 32 -4.24 -6.56 -23.09
C THR A 32 -5.20 -7.53 -23.79
N LYS A 33 -6.00 -7.03 -24.73
CA LYS A 33 -6.83 -7.84 -25.62
C LYS A 33 -6.56 -7.38 -27.06
N HIS A 34 -6.17 -8.30 -27.94
CA HIS A 34 -5.74 -7.98 -29.32
C HIS A 34 -4.67 -6.87 -29.37
N GLY A 35 -3.66 -6.95 -28.50
CA GLY A 35 -2.55 -5.98 -28.43
C GLY A 35 -2.90 -4.64 -27.79
N ARG A 36 -4.18 -4.36 -27.53
CA ARG A 36 -4.64 -3.12 -26.90
C ARG A 36 -4.78 -3.29 -25.38
N PRO A 37 -4.30 -2.34 -24.57
CA PRO A 37 -4.49 -2.37 -23.12
C PRO A 37 -5.98 -2.22 -22.80
N VAL A 38 -6.50 -3.07 -21.90
CA VAL A 38 -7.93 -3.09 -21.51
C VAL A 38 -8.14 -2.96 -20.02
N ALA A 39 -7.18 -3.40 -19.19
CA ALA A 39 -7.27 -3.28 -17.75
C ALA A 39 -5.87 -3.21 -17.13
N LYS A 40 -5.80 -2.74 -15.88
CA LYS A 40 -4.59 -2.74 -15.06
C LYS A 40 -4.93 -3.35 -13.70
N VAL A 41 -4.10 -4.28 -13.23
CA VAL A 41 -4.21 -4.86 -11.90
C VAL A 41 -3.05 -4.34 -11.07
N ILE A 42 -3.35 -3.75 -9.93
CA ILE A 42 -2.37 -3.21 -8.97
C ILE A 42 -2.57 -3.86 -7.61
N PRO A 43 -1.49 -4.08 -6.84
CA PRO A 43 -1.62 -4.58 -5.49
C PRO A 43 -2.39 -3.58 -4.64
N TYR A 44 -3.25 -4.10 -3.77
CA TYR A 44 -3.98 -3.28 -2.83
C TYR A 44 -3.02 -2.80 -1.74
N LYS A 45 -2.66 -1.50 -1.77
CA LYS A 45 -1.79 -0.91 -0.76
C LYS A 45 -2.57 -0.65 0.53
N THR A 46 -2.25 -1.41 1.58
CA THR A 46 -2.69 -1.07 2.93
C THR A 46 -1.95 0.17 3.39
N LYS A 47 -2.61 1.33 3.30
CA LYS A 47 -2.03 2.69 3.43
C LYS A 47 -1.20 2.92 4.70
N CYS A 48 -1.30 2.08 5.72
CA CYS A 48 -0.74 2.37 7.04
C CYS A 48 0.64 1.76 7.27
N ALA A 49 0.98 0.61 6.66
CA ALA A 49 2.23 -0.08 6.95
C ALA A 49 3.47 0.73 6.51
N GLU A 50 3.41 1.36 5.34
CA GLU A 50 4.49 2.23 4.83
C GLU A 50 4.66 3.52 5.67
N LEU A 51 3.67 3.91 6.48
CA LEU A 51 3.70 5.13 7.30
C LEU A 51 4.29 4.89 8.70
N ILE A 52 4.31 3.64 9.18
CA ILE A 52 4.88 3.30 10.49
C ILE A 52 6.37 3.67 10.50
N GLY A 53 6.76 4.59 11.38
CA GLY A 53 8.14 5.05 11.50
C GLY A 53 8.60 6.05 10.44
N SER A 54 7.76 6.45 9.48
CA SER A 54 8.09 7.44 8.43
C SER A 54 8.54 8.82 8.97
N MET A 55 8.12 9.13 10.21
CA MET A 55 8.47 10.37 10.91
C MET A 55 9.50 10.16 12.05
N LYS A 56 10.10 8.97 12.16
CA LYS A 56 11.15 8.69 13.16
C LYS A 56 12.31 9.67 12.99
N GLY A 57 12.71 10.35 14.07
CA GLY A 57 13.76 11.37 14.05
C GLY A 57 13.38 12.71 13.43
N LYS A 58 12.17 12.85 12.85
CA LYS A 58 11.66 14.11 12.29
C LYS A 58 10.65 14.81 13.22
N ILE A 59 10.20 14.14 14.28
CA ILE A 59 9.28 14.68 15.28
C ILE A 59 10.06 15.18 16.49
N LYS A 60 9.77 16.41 16.91
CA LYS A 60 10.17 16.95 18.21
C LYS A 60 8.93 17.11 19.07
N VAL A 61 8.87 16.39 20.19
CA VAL A 61 7.83 16.58 21.20
C VAL A 61 8.04 17.96 21.83
N LYS A 62 6.98 18.78 21.84
CA LYS A 62 6.96 20.08 22.53
C LYS A 62 6.03 19.95 23.74
N GLY A 63 6.57 20.22 24.93
CA GLY A 63 5.82 20.06 26.18
C GLY A 63 5.79 18.62 26.69
N ASP A 64 5.01 18.40 27.74
CA ASP A 64 4.80 17.08 28.33
C ASP A 64 3.50 16.46 27.80
N ILE A 65 3.66 15.55 26.84
CA ILE A 65 2.54 14.82 26.21
C ILE A 65 1.95 13.73 27.10
N MET A 66 2.61 13.40 28.22
CA MET A 66 2.11 12.42 29.18
C MET A 66 1.25 13.09 30.25
N LYS A 67 1.16 14.42 30.25
CA LYS A 67 0.34 15.20 31.18
C LYS A 67 -0.99 15.56 30.54
N THR A 68 -2.10 15.29 31.23
CA THR A 68 -3.47 15.62 30.78
C THR A 68 -3.85 17.09 31.02
N GLY A 69 -3.04 17.85 31.76
CA GLY A 69 -3.33 19.24 32.13
C GLY A 69 -4.42 19.40 33.18
N VAL A 70 -5.09 18.32 33.58
CA VAL A 70 -6.15 18.31 34.59
C VAL A 70 -5.71 17.54 35.82
N LYS A 71 -6.02 18.07 37.01
CA LYS A 71 -5.84 17.34 38.27
C LYS A 71 -7.02 16.40 38.43
N TRP A 72 -6.76 15.10 38.43
CA TRP A 72 -7.79 14.09 38.71
C TRP A 72 -8.12 14.11 40.20
N ASN A 73 -9.37 14.43 40.55
CA ASN A 73 -9.89 14.31 41.91
C ASN A 73 -10.69 12.99 41.99
N ALA A 74 -10.00 11.89 42.28
CA ALA A 74 -10.68 10.64 42.63
C ALA A 74 -11.27 10.81 44.03
N GLU A 75 -12.60 10.83 44.15
CA GLU A 75 -13.23 10.48 45.41
C GLU A 75 -13.09 8.96 45.59
N SER A 76 -12.58 8.56 46.76
CA SER A 76 -12.43 7.17 47.17
C SER A 76 -13.73 6.64 47.76
#